data_AF-A0A285BN38-F1
#
_entry.id   AF-A0A285BN38-F1
#
_cell.length_a   1.000
_cell.length_b   1.000
_cell.length_c   1.000
_cell.angle_alpha   90.00
_cell.angle_beta   90.00
_cell.angle_gamma   90.00
#
_symmetry.space_group_name_H-M   'P 1'
#
loop_
_entity.id
_entity.type
_entity.pdbx_description
1 polymer ?
#
loop_
_entity_poly.entity_id
_entity_poly.type
_entity_poly.pdbx_seq_one_letter_code
_entity_poly.pdbx_strand_id
1 'polypeptide(L)'
;MNAPRRLALLAVPALLALASCDIPTTGVVEAGEPASGIRPITPVYFVYDDALVAVPRTTAWPGNAGDAVRLLLRGPTPGEAGKRLATEIPERRATPAAPAPTATEPAASDPPRPSPTDAPTDLQGQTPTDDPTADVRGDRITLRLPLGTGPLNPLATRQVICTAAGAHRVTAPSAAPVTVEVTDGSGWHATGTDEDCPSL
;
A
#
# COMPACT_ATOMS: atom_id res chain seq x y z
N MET A 1 -37.14 -57.23 -41.47
CA MET A 1 -37.05 -55.89 -40.83
C MET A 1 -36.35 -56.03 -39.47
N ASN A 2 -35.38 -55.14 -39.18
CA ASN A 2 -34.80 -54.81 -37.85
C ASN A 2 -33.45 -55.42 -37.41
N ALA A 3 -32.63 -56.01 -38.29
CA ALA A 3 -31.27 -56.44 -37.93
C ALA A 3 -30.25 -55.29 -37.69
N PRO A 4 -30.21 -54.19 -38.49
CA PRO A 4 -29.12 -53.21 -38.34
C PRO A 4 -29.29 -52.28 -37.12
N ARG A 5 -30.51 -52.15 -36.59
CA ARG A 5 -30.82 -51.28 -35.44
C ARG A 5 -30.35 -51.85 -34.10
N ARG A 6 -30.30 -53.19 -33.96
CA ARG A 6 -29.83 -53.86 -32.73
C ARG A 6 -28.30 -53.85 -32.60
N LEU A 7 -27.58 -53.92 -33.73
CA LEU A 7 -26.12 -53.84 -33.73
C LEU A 7 -25.63 -52.43 -33.37
N ALA A 8 -26.32 -51.39 -33.87
CA ALA A 8 -26.02 -50.00 -33.54
C ALA A 8 -26.25 -49.68 -32.05
N LEU A 9 -27.27 -50.29 -31.41
CA LEU A 9 -27.55 -50.03 -29.99
C LEU A 9 -26.51 -50.63 -29.02
N LEU A 10 -25.79 -51.68 -29.42
CA LEU A 10 -24.75 -52.31 -28.61
C LEU A 10 -23.35 -51.75 -28.86
N ALA A 11 -23.10 -51.19 -30.05
CA ALA A 11 -21.80 -50.63 -30.41
C ALA A 11 -21.51 -49.28 -29.71
N VAL A 12 -22.53 -48.45 -29.49
CA VAL A 12 -22.39 -47.13 -28.86
C VAL A 12 -21.89 -47.18 -27.40
N PRO A 13 -22.44 -47.99 -26.48
CA PRO A 13 -21.92 -48.04 -25.11
C PRO A 13 -20.51 -48.64 -25.03
N ALA A 14 -20.16 -49.58 -25.92
CA ALA A 14 -18.83 -50.16 -25.98
C ALA A 14 -17.76 -49.13 -26.42
N LEU A 15 -18.10 -48.26 -27.38
CA LEU A 15 -17.25 -47.13 -27.78
C LEU A 15 -17.12 -46.06 -26.69
N LEU A 16 -18.17 -45.79 -25.92
CA LEU A 16 -18.10 -44.86 -24.78
C LEU A 16 -17.19 -45.39 -23.65
N ALA A 17 -17.17 -46.71 -23.41
CA ALA A 17 -16.29 -47.31 -22.40
C ALA A 17 -14.79 -47.28 -22.78
N LEU A 18 -14.48 -47.22 -24.07
CA LEU A 18 -13.09 -47.08 -24.56
C LEU A 18 -12.59 -45.63 -24.53
N ALA A 19 -13.50 -44.65 -24.38
CA ALA A 19 -13.19 -43.22 -24.34
C ALA A 19 -13.21 -42.63 -22.92
N SER A 20 -13.39 -43.43 -21.87
CA SER A 20 -13.17 -42.97 -20.50
C SER A 20 -11.68 -43.02 -20.19
N CYS A 21 -10.99 -41.89 -20.37
CA CYS A 21 -9.67 -41.69 -19.78
C CYS A 21 -9.83 -41.73 -18.26
N ASP A 22 -9.35 -42.81 -17.65
CA ASP A 22 -9.22 -42.96 -16.20
C ASP A 22 -8.17 -41.94 -15.72
N ILE A 23 -8.64 -40.77 -15.27
CA ILE A 23 -7.79 -39.75 -14.69
C ILE A 23 -7.73 -40.06 -13.19
N PRO A 24 -6.60 -40.57 -12.66
CA PRO A 24 -6.49 -40.84 -11.23
C PRO A 24 -6.79 -39.55 -10.46
N THR A 25 -7.52 -39.65 -9.34
CA THR A 25 -7.73 -38.51 -8.46
C THR A 25 -6.37 -38.05 -7.95
N THR A 26 -5.81 -37.03 -8.58
CA THR A 26 -4.62 -36.36 -8.06
C THR A 26 -5.05 -35.76 -6.73
N GLY A 27 -4.52 -36.31 -5.62
CA GLY A 27 -4.73 -35.74 -4.31
C GLY A 27 -4.37 -34.25 -4.32
N VAL A 28 -4.94 -33.49 -3.41
CA VAL A 28 -4.57 -32.09 -3.22
C VAL A 28 -3.05 -32.03 -3.00
N VAL A 29 -2.34 -31.40 -3.94
CA VAL A 29 -0.97 -30.97 -3.67
C VAL A 29 -1.15 -29.74 -2.78
N GLU A 30 -0.77 -29.87 -1.52
CA GLU A 30 -0.69 -28.73 -0.62
C GLU A 30 0.20 -27.69 -1.32
N ALA A 31 -0.36 -26.51 -1.59
CA ALA A 31 0.43 -25.44 -2.16
C ALA A 31 1.62 -25.24 -1.20
N GLY A 32 2.84 -25.31 -1.75
CA GLY A 32 4.04 -25.01 -0.97
C GLY A 32 3.89 -23.64 -0.30
N GLU A 33 4.66 -23.42 0.77
CA GLU A 33 4.65 -22.14 1.48
C GLU A 33 4.77 -20.96 0.49
N PRO A 34 4.09 -19.84 0.74
CA PRO A 34 4.14 -18.67 -0.13
C PRO A 34 5.59 -18.30 -0.42
N ALA A 35 5.86 -17.78 -1.62
CA ALA A 35 7.19 -17.38 -2.07
C ALA A 35 7.86 -16.43 -1.06
N SER A 36 8.61 -16.99 -0.12
CA SER A 36 9.38 -16.28 0.89
C SER A 36 10.70 -15.88 0.26
N GLY A 37 10.76 -14.68 -0.30
CA GLY A 37 11.99 -14.20 -0.94
C GLY A 37 11.92 -12.82 -1.57
N ILE A 38 10.73 -12.37 -1.99
CA ILE A 38 10.58 -11.04 -2.56
C ILE A 38 10.36 -10.05 -1.42
N ARG A 39 11.33 -9.16 -1.19
CA ARG A 39 11.18 -8.08 -0.22
C ARG A 39 10.12 -7.11 -0.75
N PRO A 40 9.14 -6.70 0.08
CA PRO A 40 8.12 -5.75 -0.32
C PRO A 40 8.74 -4.34 -0.45
N ILE A 41 9.22 -4.01 -1.65
CA ILE A 41 9.91 -2.76 -1.95
C ILE A 41 8.98 -1.74 -2.61
N THR A 42 9.10 -0.47 -2.23
CA THR A 42 8.48 0.68 -2.88
C THR A 42 9.54 1.74 -3.12
N PRO A 43 9.51 2.49 -4.24
CA PRO A 43 10.41 3.61 -4.41
C PRO A 43 9.99 4.79 -3.53
N VAL A 44 10.97 5.48 -2.96
CA VAL A 44 10.82 6.77 -2.28
C VAL A 44 11.82 7.74 -2.90
N TYR A 45 11.35 8.90 -3.33
CA TYR A 45 12.20 9.85 -4.03
C TYR A 45 12.86 10.80 -3.03
N PHE A 46 14.18 10.78 -2.96
CA PHE A 46 14.98 11.72 -2.18
C PHE A 46 15.65 12.76 -3.07
N VAL A 47 16.15 13.82 -2.47
CA VAL A 47 16.93 14.85 -3.17
C VAL A 47 18.42 14.55 -3.04
N TYR A 48 19.15 14.68 -4.14
CA TYR A 48 20.61 14.69 -4.19
C TYR A 48 21.04 15.74 -5.21
N ASP A 49 21.86 16.71 -4.79
CA ASP A 49 22.34 17.81 -5.65
C ASP A 49 21.19 18.46 -6.46
N ASP A 50 20.10 18.83 -5.79
CA ASP A 50 18.85 19.44 -6.33
C ASP A 50 18.06 18.57 -7.34
N ALA A 51 18.43 17.30 -7.52
CA ALA A 51 17.74 16.34 -8.37
C ALA A 51 17.01 15.27 -7.53
N LEU A 52 15.90 14.77 -8.05
CA LEU A 52 15.19 13.63 -7.44
C LEU A 52 15.89 12.32 -7.80
N VAL A 53 16.00 11.43 -6.82
CA VAL A 53 16.57 10.10 -6.96
C VAL A 53 15.63 9.10 -6.32
N ALA A 54 15.19 8.09 -7.08
CA ALA A 54 14.38 7.01 -6.56
C ALA A 54 15.25 6.06 -5.71
N VAL A 55 14.84 5.83 -4.47
CA VAL A 55 15.51 4.92 -3.55
C VAL A 55 14.54 3.81 -3.13
N PRO A 56 14.90 2.53 -3.33
CA PRO A 56 14.04 1.42 -2.92
C PRO A 56 13.99 1.31 -1.40
N ARG A 57 12.77 1.27 -0.86
CA ARG A 57 12.50 1.15 0.58
C ARG A 57 11.60 -0.03 0.85
N THR A 58 11.86 -0.76 1.93
CA THR A 58 10.95 -1.82 2.38
C THR A 58 9.74 -1.23 3.09
N THR A 59 8.55 -1.73 2.78
CA THR A 59 7.29 -1.35 3.44
C THR A 59 6.43 -2.59 3.64
N ALA A 60 5.50 -2.54 4.60
CA ALA A 60 4.51 -3.62 4.74
C ALA A 60 3.61 -3.71 3.50
N TRP A 61 3.31 -2.56 2.87
CA TRP A 61 2.37 -2.45 1.76
C TRP A 61 2.99 -1.72 0.56
N PRO A 62 3.74 -2.44 -0.31
CA PRO A 62 4.16 -1.93 -1.60
C PRO A 62 2.94 -1.54 -2.43
N GLY A 63 3.02 -0.48 -3.23
CA GLY A 63 1.85 0.01 -3.96
C GLY A 63 1.07 1.11 -3.23
N ASN A 64 1.14 1.14 -1.90
CA ASN A 64 0.38 2.11 -1.12
C ASN A 64 1.08 3.48 -1.12
N ALA A 65 0.47 4.45 -1.80
CA ALA A 65 0.99 5.81 -1.91
C ALA A 65 1.11 6.52 -0.55
N GLY A 66 0.15 6.31 0.37
CA GLY A 66 0.21 6.88 1.72
C GLY A 66 1.39 6.35 2.52
N ASP A 67 1.64 5.04 2.48
CA ASP A 67 2.78 4.42 3.15
C ASP A 67 4.12 4.85 2.58
N ALA A 68 4.23 4.97 1.26
CA ALA A 68 5.44 5.47 0.62
C ALA A 68 5.72 6.94 1.01
N VAL A 69 4.69 7.79 1.02
CA VAL A 69 4.80 9.18 1.47
C VAL A 69 5.11 9.25 2.97
N ARG A 70 4.60 8.33 3.78
CA ARG A 70 4.97 8.23 5.21
C ARG A 70 6.46 7.90 5.39
N LEU A 71 7.03 7.05 4.53
CA LEU A 71 8.47 6.82 4.50
C LEU A 71 9.24 8.06 4.09
N LEU A 72 8.75 8.83 3.12
CA LEU A 72 9.35 10.11 2.70
C LEU A 72 9.34 11.14 3.83
N LEU A 73 8.22 11.29 4.54
CA LEU A 73 8.08 12.22 5.67
C LEU A 73 8.98 11.85 6.87
N ARG A 74 9.34 10.57 7.02
CA ARG A 74 10.34 10.13 7.99
C ARG A 74 11.76 10.58 7.60
N GLY A 75 11.98 10.90 6.34
CA GLY A 75 13.27 11.30 5.80
C GLY A 75 14.21 10.13 5.50
N PRO A 76 15.42 10.45 5.00
CA PRO A 76 16.45 9.47 4.71
C PRO A 76 16.93 8.76 5.99
N THR A 77 17.27 7.48 5.88
CA THR A 77 17.98 6.76 6.94
C THR A 77 19.39 7.29 7.12
N PRO A 78 20.07 7.01 8.25
CA PRO A 78 21.45 7.44 8.46
C PRO A 78 22.42 7.02 7.33
N GLY A 79 22.22 5.84 6.75
CA GLY A 79 23.03 5.37 5.62
C GLY A 79 22.74 6.08 4.29
N GLU A 80 21.49 6.51 4.08
CA GLU A 80 21.09 7.33 2.93
C GLU A 80 21.55 8.80 3.11
N ALA A 81 21.38 9.36 4.30
CA ALA A 81 21.86 10.70 4.66
C ALA A 81 23.38 10.81 4.56
N GLY A 82 24.12 9.76 4.96
CA GLY A 82 25.57 9.66 4.75
C GLY A 82 25.99 9.69 3.27
N LYS A 83 25.06 9.41 2.34
CA LYS A 83 25.24 9.56 0.88
C LYS A 83 24.70 10.90 0.36
N ARG A 84 24.42 11.86 1.24
CA ARG A 84 23.87 13.19 0.94
C ARG A 84 22.46 13.18 0.36
N LEU A 85 21.70 12.11 0.59
CA LEU A 85 20.27 12.10 0.27
C LEU A 85 19.51 12.91 1.32
N ALA A 86 18.57 13.74 0.88
CA ALA A 86 17.78 14.64 1.73
C ALA A 86 16.29 14.65 1.36
N THR A 87 15.48 15.27 2.22
CA THR A 87 14.10 15.65 1.94
C THR A 87 13.97 17.15 1.90
N GLU A 88 13.19 17.68 0.96
CA GLU A 88 12.89 19.10 0.85
C GLU A 88 11.59 19.47 1.58
N ILE A 89 10.90 18.47 2.12
CA ILE A 89 9.72 18.67 2.93
C ILE A 89 10.16 19.29 4.26
N PRO A 90 9.60 20.44 4.66
CA PRO A 90 9.94 21.06 5.94
C PRO A 90 9.73 20.08 7.09
N GLU A 91 10.74 19.90 7.94
CA GLU A 91 10.55 19.17 9.18
C GLU A 91 9.50 19.90 10.02
N ARG A 92 8.45 19.19 10.43
CA ARG A 92 7.55 19.72 11.45
C ARG A 92 8.42 20.10 12.63
N ARG A 93 8.30 21.36 13.08
CA ARG A 93 8.85 21.78 14.37
C ARG A 93 8.08 20.98 15.43
N ALA A 94 8.54 19.78 15.75
CA ALA A 94 7.98 18.97 16.80
C ALA A 94 8.08 19.81 18.07
N THR A 95 6.95 20.26 18.60
CA THR A 95 6.88 20.72 19.98
C THR A 95 7.49 19.59 20.80
N PRO A 96 8.57 19.83 21.57
CA PRO A 96 9.18 18.78 22.37
C PRO A 96 8.08 18.12 23.18
N ALA A 97 7.90 16.81 22.98
CA ALA A 97 6.99 16.03 23.77
C ALA A 97 7.37 16.29 25.24
N ALA A 98 6.46 16.92 25.97
CA ALA A 98 6.61 17.06 27.41
C ALA A 98 6.95 15.67 27.97
N PRO A 99 7.92 15.56 28.90
CA PRO A 99 8.32 14.27 29.44
C PRO A 99 7.06 13.56 29.94
N ALA A 100 6.86 12.33 29.46
CA ALA A 100 5.74 11.50 29.85
C ALA A 100 5.65 11.48 31.39
N PRO A 101 4.44 11.60 31.99
CA PRO A 101 4.32 11.46 33.42
C PRO A 101 4.82 10.07 33.80
N THR A 102 5.83 10.03 34.65
CA THR A 102 6.36 8.83 35.29
C THR A 102 5.19 8.06 35.87
N ALA A 103 4.90 6.88 35.30
CA ALA A 103 3.91 5.97 35.84
C ALA A 103 4.34 5.59 37.27
N THR A 104 3.65 6.16 38.25
CA THR A 104 3.64 5.62 39.60
C THR A 104 2.51 4.60 39.63
N GLU A 105 2.89 3.33 39.64
CA GLU A 105 1.98 2.23 39.99
C GLU A 105 1.53 2.41 41.44
N PRO A 106 0.25 2.18 41.75
CA PRO A 106 -0.03 1.37 42.92
C PRO A 106 -0.97 0.20 42.62
N ALA A 107 -0.68 -0.89 43.33
CA ALA A 107 -1.30 -2.19 43.23
C ALA A 107 -2.78 -2.25 43.64
N ALA A 108 -3.47 -3.21 43.00
CA ALA A 108 -4.51 -4.11 43.50
C ALA A 108 -5.82 -3.52 44.07
N SER A 109 -6.95 -3.77 43.38
CA SER A 109 -7.88 -4.87 43.70
C SER A 109 -9.25 -4.69 43.00
N ASP A 110 -9.87 -5.84 42.69
CA ASP A 110 -11.29 -6.09 42.34
C ASP A 110 -11.67 -6.16 40.83
N PRO A 111 -12.16 -7.32 40.32
CA PRO A 111 -12.73 -7.42 38.98
C PRO A 111 -14.25 -7.14 39.00
N PRO A 112 -14.77 -6.15 38.25
CA PRO A 112 -16.22 -6.03 38.07
C PRO A 112 -16.73 -7.09 37.08
N ARG A 113 -17.87 -7.69 37.43
CA ARG A 113 -18.63 -8.64 36.59
C ARG A 113 -19.00 -8.03 35.22
N PRO A 114 -19.13 -8.85 34.16
CA PRO A 114 -19.67 -8.36 32.90
C PRO A 114 -21.20 -8.20 33.00
N SER A 115 -21.68 -6.99 32.73
CA SER A 115 -23.09 -6.75 32.37
C SER A 115 -23.21 -6.73 30.84
N PRO A 116 -24.17 -7.45 30.24
CA PRO A 116 -24.40 -7.45 28.80
C PRO A 116 -25.39 -6.33 28.45
N THR A 117 -25.08 -5.46 27.50
CA THR A 117 -26.08 -4.71 26.70
C THR A 117 -25.44 -4.19 25.43
N ASP A 118 -26.02 -4.60 24.31
CA ASP A 118 -25.77 -4.15 22.95
C ASP A 118 -25.84 -2.62 22.78
N ALA A 119 -24.87 -2.05 22.08
CA ALA A 119 -25.09 -1.08 21.00
C ALA A 119 -23.78 -0.85 20.22
N PRO A 120 -23.74 -1.01 18.89
CA PRO A 120 -22.63 -0.57 18.08
C PRO A 120 -22.79 0.94 17.83
N THR A 121 -22.00 1.75 18.51
CA THR A 121 -21.87 3.17 18.20
C THR A 121 -20.43 3.56 18.48
N ASP A 122 -19.63 3.52 17.43
CA ASP A 122 -18.41 4.32 17.27
C ASP A 122 -18.10 4.40 15.76
N LEU A 123 -18.97 5.06 15.01
CA LEU A 123 -18.51 5.84 13.86
C LEU A 123 -18.21 7.24 14.40
N GLN A 124 -17.05 7.79 14.00
CA GLN A 124 -16.66 9.20 14.11
C GLN A 124 -15.92 9.61 15.39
N GLY A 125 -14.79 8.95 15.60
CA GLY A 125 -13.68 9.46 16.41
C GLY A 125 -12.34 9.18 15.74
N GLN A 126 -12.19 9.38 14.43
CA GLN A 126 -10.86 9.44 13.84
C GLN A 126 -10.19 10.73 14.35
N THR A 127 -9.44 10.62 15.46
CA THR A 127 -8.36 11.56 15.76
C THR A 127 -7.62 11.82 14.45
N PRO A 128 -7.42 13.09 14.02
CA PRO A 128 -6.65 13.37 12.82
C PRO A 128 -5.32 12.66 12.92
N THR A 129 -5.14 11.58 12.16
CA THR A 129 -3.90 10.82 12.20
C THR A 129 -2.82 11.74 11.63
N ASP A 130 -1.72 11.92 12.35
CA ASP A 130 -0.52 12.62 11.89
C ASP A 130 0.18 11.94 10.69
N ASP A 131 -0.48 10.95 10.08
CA ASP A 131 -0.01 10.17 8.95
C ASP A 131 -0.67 10.65 7.63
N PRO A 132 0.07 10.60 6.52
CA PRO A 132 -0.49 10.87 5.21
C PRO A 132 -1.51 9.80 4.81
N THR A 133 -2.60 10.22 4.17
CA THR A 133 -3.65 9.34 3.66
C THR A 133 -3.80 9.50 2.15
N ALA A 134 -4.06 8.41 1.44
CA ALA A 134 -4.23 8.41 -0.01
C ALA A 134 -5.54 7.71 -0.41
N ASP A 135 -6.35 8.36 -1.23
CA ASP A 135 -7.49 7.75 -1.95
C ASP A 135 -7.10 7.61 -3.42
N VAL A 136 -7.21 6.39 -3.95
CA VAL A 136 -6.78 6.06 -5.32
C VAL A 136 -8.01 5.72 -6.16
N ARG A 137 -8.14 6.37 -7.32
CA ARG A 137 -9.23 6.22 -8.29
C ARG A 137 -8.65 6.09 -9.70
N GLY A 138 -8.38 4.86 -10.12
CA GLY A 138 -7.66 4.61 -11.38
C GLY A 138 -6.27 5.24 -11.32
N ASP A 139 -5.89 6.01 -12.35
CA ASP A 139 -4.62 6.75 -12.41
C ASP A 139 -4.65 8.11 -11.68
N ARG A 140 -5.64 8.36 -10.81
CA ARG A 140 -5.72 9.57 -9.98
C ARG A 140 -5.55 9.24 -8.50
N ILE A 141 -4.66 9.97 -7.83
CA ILE A 141 -4.37 9.84 -6.40
C ILE A 141 -4.73 11.15 -5.72
N THR A 142 -5.61 11.10 -4.71
CA THR A 142 -5.84 12.22 -3.81
C THR A 142 -5.09 11.95 -2.51
N LEU A 143 -4.02 12.70 -2.29
CA LEU A 143 -3.12 12.58 -1.15
C LEU A 143 -3.39 13.72 -0.17
N ARG A 144 -3.68 13.36 1.08
CA ARG A 144 -3.77 14.29 2.20
C ARG A 144 -2.56 14.09 3.10
N LEU A 145 -1.69 15.08 3.14
CA LEU A 145 -0.58 15.18 4.07
C LEU A 145 -1.08 15.60 5.45
N PRO A 146 -0.28 15.36 6.51
CA PRO A 146 -0.58 15.90 7.83
C PRO A 146 -0.65 17.42 7.82
N LEU A 147 -1.47 17.99 8.70
CA LEU A 147 -1.71 19.43 8.76
C LEU A 147 -0.40 20.22 8.98
N GLY A 148 -0.23 21.32 8.24
CA GLY A 148 0.95 22.20 8.36
C GLY A 148 2.20 21.66 7.66
N THR A 149 2.06 20.61 6.84
CA THR A 149 3.14 20.16 5.95
C THR A 149 3.34 21.14 4.78
N GLY A 150 2.27 21.80 4.32
CA GLY A 150 2.33 22.83 3.28
C GLY A 150 2.50 24.24 3.84
N PRO A 151 2.76 25.24 2.96
CA PRO A 151 2.99 25.11 1.52
C PRO A 151 4.37 24.52 1.20
N LEU A 152 4.43 23.65 0.18
CA LEU A 152 5.68 23.03 -0.27
C LEU A 152 6.35 23.82 -1.38
N ASN A 153 7.69 23.82 -1.40
CA ASN A 153 8.44 24.33 -2.56
C ASN A 153 8.24 23.39 -3.77
N PRO A 154 8.60 23.81 -5.01
CA PRO A 154 8.39 22.99 -6.20
C PRO A 154 9.12 21.63 -6.16
N LEU A 155 10.33 21.57 -5.58
CA LEU A 155 11.11 20.35 -5.48
C LEU A 155 10.50 19.36 -4.47
N ALA A 156 10.07 19.84 -3.30
CA ALA A 156 9.32 19.08 -2.30
C ALA A 156 7.98 18.58 -2.84
N THR A 157 7.27 19.40 -3.62
CA THR A 157 6.02 19.01 -4.28
C THR A 157 6.25 17.84 -5.25
N ARG A 158 7.26 17.96 -6.13
CA ARG A 158 7.65 16.85 -7.03
C ARG A 158 8.09 15.61 -6.26
N GLN A 159 8.80 15.78 -5.15
CA GLN A 159 9.23 14.68 -4.29
C GLN A 159 8.06 13.84 -3.79
N VAL A 160 7.01 14.51 -3.30
CA VAL A 160 5.76 13.87 -2.85
C VAL A 160 5.04 13.20 -4.02
N ILE A 161 4.87 13.90 -5.15
CA ILE A 161 4.18 13.39 -6.34
C ILE A 161 4.87 12.13 -6.87
N CYS A 162 6.18 12.17 -7.10
CA CYS A 162 6.93 11.04 -7.62
C CYS A 162 6.95 9.85 -6.67
N THR A 163 6.98 10.10 -5.36
CA THR A 163 6.88 9.02 -4.36
C THR A 163 5.50 8.35 -4.40
N ALA A 164 4.42 9.14 -4.42
CA ALA A 164 3.06 8.61 -4.47
C ALA A 164 2.79 7.82 -5.76
N ALA A 165 3.15 8.39 -6.91
CA ALA A 165 2.96 7.76 -8.21
C ALA A 165 3.87 6.54 -8.41
N GLY A 166 5.14 6.65 -8.04
CA GLY A 166 6.10 5.55 -8.10
C GLY A 166 5.66 4.35 -7.24
N ALA A 167 5.10 4.62 -6.06
CA ALA A 167 4.48 3.58 -5.25
C ALA A 167 3.31 2.93 -5.99
N HIS A 168 2.33 3.73 -6.47
CA HIS A 168 1.16 3.20 -7.18
C HIS A 168 1.52 2.29 -8.37
N ARG A 169 2.54 2.67 -9.16
CA ARG A 169 3.03 1.89 -10.30
C ARG A 169 3.56 0.50 -9.94
N VAL A 170 3.96 0.26 -8.68
CA VAL A 170 4.37 -1.08 -8.23
C VAL A 170 3.23 -2.09 -8.37
N THR A 171 1.99 -1.67 -8.15
CA THR A 171 0.81 -2.55 -8.19
C THR A 171 -0.10 -2.31 -9.40
N ALA A 172 0.01 -1.16 -10.05
CA ALA A 172 -0.79 -0.77 -11.21
C ALA A 172 0.10 -0.25 -12.35
N PRO A 173 0.83 -1.14 -13.05
CA PRO A 173 1.64 -0.73 -14.19
C PRO A 173 0.74 -0.32 -15.37
N SER A 174 0.68 0.97 -15.67
CA SER A 174 -0.05 1.53 -16.82
C SER A 174 0.85 2.44 -17.66
N ALA A 175 0.51 2.63 -18.94
CA ALA A 175 1.19 3.61 -19.79
C ALA A 175 0.65 5.04 -19.59
N ALA A 176 -0.48 5.18 -18.90
CA ALA A 176 -1.08 6.48 -18.62
C ALA A 176 -0.27 7.24 -17.55
N PRO A 177 -0.24 8.59 -17.61
CA PRO A 177 0.26 9.41 -16.53
C PRO A 177 -0.59 9.24 -15.26
N VAL A 178 0.06 9.13 -14.11
CA VAL A 178 -0.60 9.15 -12.80
C VAL A 178 -0.72 10.59 -12.34
N THR A 179 -1.94 11.07 -12.12
CA THR A 179 -2.21 12.41 -11.58
C THR A 179 -2.28 12.35 -10.06
N VAL A 180 -1.52 13.19 -9.36
CA VAL A 180 -1.51 13.28 -7.90
C VAL A 180 -1.97 14.67 -7.47
N GLU A 181 -3.00 14.71 -6.63
CA GLU A 181 -3.48 15.92 -5.95
C GLU A 181 -3.08 15.86 -4.49
N VAL A 182 -2.34 16.87 -4.04
CA VAL A 182 -1.78 16.94 -2.69
C VAL A 182 -2.48 18.05 -1.92
N THR A 183 -2.91 17.77 -0.70
CA THR A 183 -3.50 18.73 0.23
C THR A 183 -2.96 18.51 1.64
N ASP A 184 -3.10 19.46 2.55
CA ASP A 184 -2.81 19.26 3.97
C ASP A 184 -3.97 19.68 4.90
N GLY A 185 -5.10 20.11 4.32
CA GLY A 185 -6.27 20.59 5.06
C GLY A 185 -6.22 22.07 5.48
N SER A 186 -5.11 22.79 5.25
CA SER A 186 -4.99 24.23 5.51
C SER A 186 -5.66 25.11 4.43
N GLY A 187 -6.09 24.50 3.32
CA GLY A 187 -6.52 25.17 2.10
C GLY A 187 -5.45 25.22 1.02
N TRP A 188 -4.18 24.93 1.37
CA TRP A 188 -3.14 24.69 0.38
C TRP A 188 -3.40 23.39 -0.39
N HIS A 189 -3.18 23.44 -1.71
CA HIS A 189 -3.17 22.26 -2.55
C HIS A 189 -2.13 22.39 -3.67
N ALA A 190 -1.67 21.26 -4.18
CA ALA A 190 -0.82 21.17 -5.36
C ALA A 190 -1.25 19.98 -6.21
N THR A 191 -1.01 20.05 -7.51
CA THR A 191 -1.34 18.97 -8.45
C THR A 191 -0.18 18.77 -9.40
N GLY A 192 0.11 17.53 -9.77
CA GLY A 192 1.04 17.22 -10.86
C GLY A 192 0.95 15.77 -11.30
N THR A 193 1.76 15.42 -12.30
CA THR A 193 1.82 14.08 -12.88
C THR A 193 3.21 13.47 -12.66
N ASP A 194 3.34 12.19 -13.00
CA ASP A 194 4.59 11.46 -12.86
C ASP A 194 5.43 11.39 -14.14
N GLU A 195 5.08 12.17 -15.16
CA GLU A 195 5.82 12.23 -16.43
C GLU A 195 7.23 12.81 -16.25
N ASP A 196 7.39 13.74 -15.30
CA ASP A 196 8.67 14.36 -14.96
C ASP A 196 9.44 13.60 -13.87
N CYS A 197 8.93 12.44 -13.43
CA CYS A 197 9.60 11.64 -12.41
C CYS A 197 10.77 10.87 -13.03
N PRO A 198 11.97 10.93 -12.44
CA PRO A 198 13.08 10.09 -12.86
C PRO A 198 12.68 8.62 -12.84
N SER A 199 13.09 7.85 -13.85
CA SER A 199 12.84 6.42 -13.89
C SER A 199 13.52 5.68 -12.73
N LEU A 200 12.93 4.56 -12.33
CA LEU A 200 13.54 3.60 -11.39
C LEU A 200 14.76 2.89 -11.99
#